data_AF-A0A210QNM9-F1
#
_entry.id   AF-A0A210QNM9-F1
#
_cell.length_a   1.000
_cell.length_b   1.000
_cell.length_c   1.000
_cell.angle_alpha   90.00
_cell.angle_beta   90.00
_cell.angle_gamma   90.00
#
_symmetry.space_group_name_H-M   'P 1'
#
loop_
_entity.id
_entity.type
_entity.pdbx_description
1 polymer ?
#
loop_
_entity_poly.entity_id
_entity_poly.type
_entity_poly.pdbx_seq_one_letter_code
_entity_poly.pdbx_strand_id
1 'polypeptide(L)'
;MTAVNIETHALNAVYVILNLFVTGLPVRILHFWHSMVYAFVYVLFSLFYTLGGGTNEANKNYVYSVLDWKGSTGFTVGISIAVIFVAMPLVHCVCYGIYRLRRAICCHGDGHMIDSKEVELAYRDNPSYTADKDAS
;
A
#
# COMPACT_ATOMS: atom_id res chain seq x y z
N MET A 1 -24.43 -0.27 9.74
CA MET A 1 -23.11 -0.73 9.25
C MET A 1 -23.06 -2.22 9.52
N THR A 2 -23.02 -3.06 8.49
CA THR A 2 -23.07 -4.53 8.62
C THR A 2 -21.67 -5.10 8.85
N ALA A 3 -21.57 -6.27 9.49
CA ALA A 3 -20.30 -6.97 9.73
C ALA A 3 -19.48 -7.15 8.43
N VAL A 4 -20.17 -7.40 7.31
CA VAL A 4 -19.58 -7.50 5.97
C VAL A 4 -18.78 -6.25 5.59
N ASN A 5 -19.24 -5.05 5.92
CA ASN A 5 -18.52 -3.81 5.58
C ASN A 5 -17.23 -3.64 6.42
N ILE A 6 -17.23 -4.16 7.66
CA ILE A 6 -16.04 -4.12 8.54
C ILE A 6 -15.00 -5.11 8.01
N GLU A 7 -15.43 -6.30 7.61
CA GLU A 7 -14.56 -7.33 7.06
C GLU A 7 -13.97 -6.94 5.71
N THR A 8 -14.79 -6.47 4.77
CA THR A 8 -14.33 -6.17 3.41
C THR A 8 -13.49 -4.90 3.31
N HIS A 9 -13.75 -3.90 4.15
CA HIS A 9 -13.04 -2.62 4.09
C HIS A 9 -12.00 -2.45 5.19
N ALA A 10 -12.34 -2.70 6.46
CA ALA A 10 -11.42 -2.41 7.56
C ALA A 10 -10.37 -3.51 7.76
N LEU A 11 -10.79 -4.78 7.83
CA LEU A 11 -9.85 -5.89 8.01
C LEU A 11 -8.93 -6.05 6.81
N ASN A 12 -9.46 -5.91 5.59
CA ASN A 12 -8.66 -5.94 4.37
C ASN A 12 -7.61 -4.80 4.34
N ALA A 13 -7.98 -3.58 4.76
CA ALA A 13 -7.04 -2.47 4.84
C ALA A 13 -5.90 -2.74 5.86
N VAL A 14 -6.24 -3.22 7.05
CA VAL A 14 -5.25 -3.57 8.08
C VAL A 14 -4.33 -4.69 7.59
N TYR A 15 -4.89 -5.72 6.96
CA TYR A 15 -4.12 -6.82 6.38
C TYR A 15 -3.12 -6.32 5.33
N VAL A 16 -3.55 -5.46 4.41
CA VAL A 16 -2.67 -4.89 3.37
C VAL A 16 -1.54 -4.07 4.00
N ILE A 17 -1.83 -3.27 5.02
CA ILE A 17 -0.81 -2.48 5.73
C ILE A 17 0.22 -3.43 6.37
N LEU A 18 -0.22 -4.42 7.15
CA LEU A 18 0.69 -5.38 7.78
C LEU A 18 1.51 -6.15 6.74
N ASN A 19 0.88 -6.56 5.64
CA ASN A 19 1.56 -7.26 4.56
C ASN A 19 2.65 -6.39 3.91
N LEU A 20 2.41 -5.08 3.72
CA LEU A 20 3.42 -4.14 3.22
C LEU A 20 4.59 -3.97 4.21
N PHE A 21 4.33 -3.99 5.51
CA PHE A 21 5.37 -3.95 6.54
C PHE A 21 6.23 -5.22 6.55
N VAL A 22 5.60 -6.40 6.44
CA VAL A 22 6.28 -7.72 6.53
C VAL A 22 7.02 -8.06 5.24
N THR A 23 6.37 -7.98 4.08
CA THR A 23 6.99 -8.37 2.78
C THR A 23 8.12 -7.45 2.39
N GLY A 24 8.09 -6.22 2.87
CA GLY A 24 9.16 -5.28 2.68
C GLY A 24 9.42 -4.88 1.22
N LEU A 25 8.40 -5.01 0.37
CA LEU A 25 8.49 -4.72 -1.05
C LEU A 25 8.92 -3.26 -1.28
N PRO A 26 9.92 -3.00 -2.13
CA PRO A 26 10.32 -1.65 -2.48
C PRO A 26 9.23 -1.02 -3.36
N VAL A 27 8.40 -0.16 -2.77
CA VAL A 27 7.41 0.62 -3.51
C VAL A 27 8.13 1.70 -4.31
N ARG A 28 8.39 1.42 -5.59
CA ARG A 28 8.97 2.38 -6.54
C ARG A 28 7.86 3.14 -7.26
N ILE A 29 7.96 4.47 -7.32
CA ILE A 29 6.97 5.39 -7.93
C ILE A 29 6.64 5.00 -9.39
N LEU A 30 7.57 4.34 -10.08
CA LEU A 30 7.37 3.81 -11.42
C LEU A 30 6.26 2.75 -11.52
N HIS A 31 5.69 2.22 -10.45
CA HIS A 31 4.60 1.24 -10.54
C HIS A 31 3.20 1.89 -10.57
N PHE A 32 3.11 3.21 -10.40
CA PHE A 32 1.80 3.88 -10.34
C PHE A 32 0.98 3.71 -11.63
N TRP A 33 1.63 3.56 -12.79
CA TRP A 33 0.95 3.37 -14.07
C TRP A 33 0.21 2.03 -14.14
N HIS A 34 0.66 0.97 -13.45
CA HIS A 34 -0.04 -0.31 -13.43
C HIS A 34 -1.44 -0.16 -12.83
N SER A 35 -1.54 0.55 -11.71
CA SER A 35 -2.82 0.85 -11.06
C SER A 35 -3.72 1.73 -11.93
N MET A 36 -3.14 2.72 -12.63
CA MET A 36 -3.90 3.56 -13.57
C MET A 36 -4.43 2.78 -14.77
N VAL A 37 -3.59 1.96 -15.41
CA VAL A 37 -3.98 1.15 -16.57
C VAL A 37 -5.07 0.16 -16.18
N TYR A 38 -4.92 -0.49 -15.02
CA TYR A 38 -5.96 -1.39 -14.50
C TYR A 38 -7.30 -0.66 -14.30
N ALA A 39 -7.27 0.51 -13.64
CA ALA A 39 -8.47 1.31 -13.42
C ALA A 39 -9.12 1.74 -14.74
N PHE A 40 -8.32 2.18 -15.72
CA PHE A 40 -8.79 2.60 -17.03
C PHE A 40 -9.44 1.44 -17.81
N VAL A 41 -8.78 0.28 -17.86
CA VAL A 41 -9.31 -0.92 -18.51
C VAL A 41 -10.63 -1.35 -17.86
N TYR A 42 -10.72 -1.29 -16.54
CA TYR A 42 -11.94 -1.63 -15.81
C TYR A 42 -13.10 -0.66 -16.11
N VAL A 43 -12.82 0.64 -16.18
CA VAL A 43 -13.82 1.65 -16.56
C VAL A 43 -14.34 1.38 -17.98
N LEU A 44 -13.45 1.11 -18.94
CA LEU A 44 -13.82 0.74 -20.31
C LEU A 44 -14.67 -0.52 -20.35
N PHE A 45 -14.23 -1.58 -19.64
CA PHE A 45 -15.01 -2.81 -19.51
C PHE A 45 -16.41 -2.52 -18.97
N SER A 46 -16.53 -1.73 -17.89
CA SER A 46 -17.83 -1.41 -17.28
C SER A 46 -18.77 -0.67 -18.25
N LEU A 47 -18.22 0.23 -19.07
CA LEU A 47 -18.96 0.98 -20.07
C LEU A 47 -19.50 0.03 -21.14
N PHE A 48 -18.65 -0.81 -21.74
CA PHE A 48 -19.07 -1.75 -22.77
C PHE A 48 -20.02 -2.82 -22.23
N TYR A 49 -19.83 -3.26 -20.99
CA TYR A 49 -20.72 -4.19 -20.31
C TYR A 49 -22.15 -3.63 -20.23
N THR A 50 -22.30 -2.39 -19.76
CA THR A 50 -23.61 -1.73 -19.67
C THR A 50 -24.22 -1.43 -21.04
N LEU A 51 -23.42 -1.03 -22.02
CA LEU A 51 -23.89 -0.78 -23.40
C LEU A 51 -24.33 -2.05 -24.11
N GLY A 52 -23.63 -3.17 -23.88
CA GLY A 52 -23.96 -4.50 -24.40
C GLY A 52 -25.16 -5.16 -23.71
N GLY A 53 -25.82 -4.48 -22.78
CA GLY A 53 -26.98 -5.01 -22.06
C GLY A 53 -26.62 -6.01 -20.95
N GLY A 54 -25.38 -6.01 -20.48
CA GLY A 54 -24.96 -6.83 -19.35
C GLY A 54 -25.72 -6.47 -18.07
N THR A 55 -26.25 -7.48 -17.40
CA THR A 55 -27.02 -7.34 -16.16
C THR A 55 -26.28 -7.92 -14.97
N ASN A 56 -26.48 -7.36 -13.79
CA ASN A 56 -26.02 -7.98 -12.53
C ASN A 56 -27.05 -9.01 -12.00
N GLU A 57 -26.75 -9.63 -10.86
CA GLU A 57 -27.63 -10.60 -10.18
C GLU A 57 -29.03 -10.05 -9.87
N ALA A 58 -29.16 -8.72 -9.76
CA ALA A 58 -30.43 -8.03 -9.53
C ALA A 58 -31.11 -7.56 -10.83
N ASN A 59 -30.70 -8.06 -12.00
CA ASN A 59 -31.18 -7.68 -13.33
C ASN A 59 -31.03 -6.19 -13.67
N LYS A 60 -30.04 -5.51 -13.08
CA LYS A 60 -29.76 -4.09 -13.36
C LYS A 60 -28.60 -3.97 -14.33
N ASN A 61 -28.69 -2.99 -15.24
CA ASN A 61 -27.72 -2.76 -16.33
C ASN A 61 -26.44 -2.03 -15.85
N TYR A 62 -25.88 -2.45 -14.72
CA TYR A 62 -24.62 -1.92 -14.21
C TYR A 62 -23.95 -2.97 -13.31
N VAL A 63 -22.62 -2.98 -13.31
CA VAL A 63 -21.84 -3.87 -12.43
C VAL A 63 -21.99 -3.41 -10.97
N TYR A 64 -21.74 -2.12 -10.73
CA TYR A 64 -21.94 -1.45 -9.45
C TYR A 64 -22.83 -0.23 -9.65
N SER A 65 -23.64 0.11 -8.65
CA SER A 65 -24.54 1.27 -8.71
C SER A 65 -23.80 2.60 -8.93
N VAL A 66 -22.53 2.69 -8.52
CA VAL A 66 -21.66 3.85 -8.74
C VAL A 66 -21.18 3.97 -10.20
N LEU A 67 -21.31 2.90 -11.00
CA LEU A 67 -20.96 2.84 -12.42
C LEU A 67 -22.20 2.71 -13.30
N ASP A 68 -23.27 3.43 -12.95
CA ASP A 68 -24.49 3.46 -13.76
C ASP A 68 -24.32 4.41 -14.95
N TRP A 69 -23.89 3.83 -16.07
CA TRP A 69 -23.70 4.56 -17.33
C TRP A 69 -25.00 4.96 -18.01
N LYS A 70 -26.16 4.38 -17.65
CA LYS A 70 -27.47 4.67 -18.28
C LYS A 70 -28.30 5.67 -17.49
N GLY A 71 -28.35 5.54 -16.16
CA GLY A 71 -29.18 6.40 -15.31
C GLY A 71 -28.48 7.69 -14.88
N SER A 72 -27.16 7.68 -14.72
CA SER A 72 -26.41 8.82 -14.19
C SER A 72 -25.02 8.98 -14.79
N THR A 73 -24.95 9.00 -16.13
CA THR A 73 -23.69 9.06 -16.88
C THR A 73 -22.74 10.16 -16.40
N GLY A 74 -23.24 11.36 -16.11
CA GLY A 74 -22.41 12.47 -15.62
C GLY A 74 -21.74 12.18 -14.28
N PHE A 75 -22.47 11.57 -13.33
CA PHE A 75 -21.92 11.17 -12.03
C PHE A 75 -20.89 10.05 -12.21
N THR A 76 -21.21 9.04 -13.02
CA THR A 76 -20.33 7.91 -13.32
C THR A 76 -19.01 8.35 -13.98
N VAL A 77 -19.05 9.30 -14.91
CA VAL A 77 -17.84 9.90 -15.49
C VAL A 77 -17.04 10.65 -14.42
N GLY A 78 -17.71 11.50 -13.63
CA GLY A 78 -17.05 12.29 -12.59
C GLY A 78 -16.32 11.43 -11.55
N ILE A 79 -16.98 10.39 -11.04
CA ILE A 79 -16.38 9.48 -10.06
C ILE A 79 -15.26 8.65 -10.66
N SER A 80 -15.37 8.22 -11.92
CA SER A 80 -14.31 7.48 -12.61
C SER A 80 -13.04 8.31 -12.76
N ILE A 81 -13.19 9.58 -13.17
CA ILE A 81 -12.08 10.54 -13.25
C ILE A 81 -11.48 10.77 -11.86
N ALA A 82 -12.31 11.00 -10.83
CA ALA A 82 -11.84 11.20 -9.47
C ALA A 82 -11.05 9.98 -8.94
N VAL A 83 -11.50 8.76 -9.22
CA VAL A 83 -10.78 7.55 -8.81
C VAL A 83 -9.42 7.46 -9.50
N ILE A 84 -9.37 7.68 -10.82
CA ILE A 84 -8.14 7.56 -11.61
C ILE A 84 -7.11 8.64 -11.23
N PHE A 85 -7.54 9.89 -11.09
CA PHE A 85 -6.62 11.03 -10.92
C PHE A 85 -6.43 11.50 -9.49
N VAL A 86 -7.30 11.09 -8.55
CA VAL A 86 -7.22 11.51 -7.15
C VAL A 86 -7.00 10.31 -6.24
N ALA A 87 -7.91 9.35 -6.23
CA ALA A 87 -7.82 8.22 -5.29
C ALA A 87 -6.59 7.34 -5.54
N MET A 88 -6.29 6.99 -6.80
CA MET A 88 -5.15 6.15 -7.13
C MET A 88 -3.79 6.79 -6.76
N PRO A 89 -3.51 8.06 -7.10
CA PRO A 89 -2.31 8.74 -6.61
C PRO A 89 -2.23 8.81 -5.09
N LEU A 90 -3.34 9.10 -4.40
CA LEU A 90 -3.37 9.15 -2.92
C LEU A 90 -2.99 7.80 -2.31
N VAL A 91 -3.58 6.70 -2.79
CA VAL A 91 -3.23 5.35 -2.32
C VAL A 91 -1.74 5.05 -2.57
N HIS A 92 -1.22 5.42 -3.72
CA HIS A 92 0.21 5.24 -4.02
C HIS A 92 1.11 6.06 -3.07
N CYS A 93 0.73 7.30 -2.76
CA CYS A 93 1.41 8.14 -1.76
C CYS A 93 1.39 7.51 -0.37
N VAL A 94 0.28 6.92 0.06
CA VAL A 94 0.17 6.21 1.34
C VAL A 94 1.11 5.00 1.36
N CYS A 95 1.09 4.15 0.32
CA CYS A 95 1.99 3.01 0.21
C CYS A 95 3.47 3.43 0.22
N TYR A 96 3.81 4.51 -0.48
CA TYR A 96 5.17 5.08 -0.46
C TYR A 96 5.55 5.62 0.93
N GLY A 97 4.60 6.26 1.63
CA GLY A 97 4.78 6.71 3.00
C GLY A 97 5.08 5.56 3.97
N ILE A 98 4.34 4.46 3.87
CA ILE A 98 4.58 3.23 4.64
C ILE A 98 5.97 2.66 4.33
N TYR A 99 6.34 2.59 3.05
CA TYR A 99 7.68 2.15 2.65
C TYR A 99 8.79 3.01 3.27
N ARG A 100 8.64 4.35 3.25
CA ARG A 100 9.61 5.24 3.90
C ARG A 100 9.65 5.07 5.41
N LEU A 101 8.50 4.95 6.06
CA LEU A 101 8.40 4.77 7.51
C LEU A 101 9.13 3.50 7.94
N ARG A 102 8.89 2.38 7.23
CA ARG A 102 9.63 1.13 7.47
C ARG A 102 11.14 1.33 7.33
N ARG A 103 11.60 1.99 6.27
CA ARG A 103 13.03 2.25 6.08
C ARG A 103 13.63 3.11 7.18
N ALA A 104 12.91 4.13 7.65
CA ALA A 104 13.35 4.96 8.75
C ALA A 104 13.51 4.14 10.04
N ILE A 105 12.56 3.26 10.35
CA ILE A 105 12.62 2.37 11.52
C ILE A 105 13.79 1.38 11.39
N CYS A 106 13.97 0.72 10.25
CA CYS A 106 15.06 -0.22 10.04
C CYS A 106 16.44 0.46 10.12
N CYS A 107 16.66 1.57 9.39
CA CYS A 107 17.95 2.25 9.41
C CYS A 107 18.26 2.92 10.76
N HIS A 108 17.24 3.34 11.52
CA HIS A 108 17.45 3.82 12.89
C HIS A 108 17.89 2.69 13.84
N GLY A 109 17.28 1.50 13.70
CA GLY A 109 17.70 0.31 14.46
C GLY A 109 19.11 -0.17 14.09
N ASP A 110 19.45 -0.15 12.80
CA ASP A 110 20.78 -0.56 12.31
C ASP A 110 21.87 0.42 12.78
N GLY A 111 21.62 1.73 12.78
CA GLY A 111 22.58 2.72 13.27
C GLY A 111 22.93 2.55 14.75
N HIS A 112 21.92 2.27 15.59
CA HIS A 112 22.13 1.99 17.02
C HIS A 112 22.89 0.67 17.25
N MET A 113 22.68 -0.33 16.40
CA MET A 113 23.41 -1.62 16.45
C MET A 113 24.85 -1.53 15.94
N ILE A 114 25.13 -0.64 14.99
CA ILE A 114 26.49 -0.41 14.48
C ILE A 114 27.29 0.36 15.52
N ASP A 115 26.75 1.43 16.09
CA ASP A 115 27.40 2.22 17.14
C ASP A 115 27.76 1.37 18.37
N SER A 116 26.84 0.52 18.84
CA SER A 116 27.12 -0.37 19.97
C SER A 116 28.21 -1.40 19.67
N LYS A 117 28.24 -1.96 18.46
CA LYS A 117 29.29 -2.89 18.02
C LYS A 117 30.64 -2.21 17.84
N GLU A 118 30.67 -1.00 17.28
CA GLU A 118 31.89 -0.22 17.12
C GLU A 118 32.48 0.16 18.48
N VAL A 119 31.64 0.58 19.43
CA VAL A 119 32.05 0.85 20.82
C VAL A 119 32.57 -0.42 21.51
N GLU A 120 31.89 -1.56 21.36
CA GLU A 120 32.31 -2.82 21.97
C GLU A 120 33.62 -3.36 21.36
N LEU A 121 33.82 -3.22 20.04
CA LEU A 121 35.08 -3.55 19.37
C LEU A 121 36.22 -2.63 19.81
N ALA A 122 35.96 -1.31 19.92
CA ALA A 122 36.94 -0.35 20.41
C ALA A 122 37.32 -0.61 21.87
N TYR A 123 36.38 -1.09 22.70
CA TYR A 123 36.64 -1.47 24.08
C TYR A 123 37.40 -2.80 24.19
N ARG A 124 37.10 -3.78 23.32
CA ARG A 124 37.80 -5.07 23.24
C ARG A 124 39.27 -4.92 22.87
N ASP A 125 39.57 -4.02 21.94
CA ASP A 125 40.93 -3.80 21.45
C ASP A 125 41.76 -2.86 22.37
N ASN A 126 41.20 -2.43 23.52
CA ASN A 126 41.91 -1.62 24.51
C ASN A 126 42.83 -2.48 25.41
N PRO A 127 44.17 -2.30 25.35
CA PRO A 127 45.13 -3.14 26.07
C PRO A 127 45.05 -3.05 27.61
N SER A 128 44.45 -1.99 28.15
CA SER A 128 44.24 -1.88 29.60
C SER A 128 43.18 -2.85 30.13
N TYR A 129 42.23 -3.26 29.29
CA TYR A 129 41.13 -4.16 29.65
C TYR A 129 41.50 -5.64 29.46
N THR A 130 42.27 -5.96 28.41
CA THR A 130 42.72 -7.33 28.15
C THR A 130 43.66 -7.85 29.25
N ALA A 131 44.52 -6.98 29.78
CA ALA A 131 45.48 -7.34 30.83
C ALA A 131 44.81 -7.74 32.16
N ASP A 132 43.62 -7.23 32.47
CA ASP A 132 42.87 -7.52 33.70
C ASP A 132 42.08 -8.84 33.58
N LYS A 133 41.67 -9.20 32.36
CA LYS A 133 41.00 -10.47 32.07
C LYS A 133 41.93 -11.67 32.11
N ASP A 134 43.19 -11.47 31.71
CA ASP A 134 44.21 -12.53 31.72
C ASP A 134 44.82 -12.76 33.11
N ALA A 135 44.49 -11.89 34.09
CA ALA A 135 44.93 -11.96 35.48
C ALA A 135 43.90 -12.64 36.43
N SER A 136 42.73 -13.03 35.91
CA SER A 136 41.66 -13.77 36.62
C SER A 136 41.58 -15.23 36.19
#